data_AF-A0A7Z6SRB3-F1
#
_entry.id   AF-A0A7Z6SRB3-F1
#
_cell.length_a   1.000
_cell.length_b   1.000
_cell.length_c   1.000
_cell.angle_alpha   90.00
_cell.angle_beta   90.00
_cell.angle_gamma   90.00
#
_symmetry.space_group_name_H-M   'P 1'
#
loop_
_entity.id
_entity.type
_entity.pdbx_description
1 polymer ?
#
loop_
_entity_poly.entity_id
_entity_poly.type
_entity_poly.pdbx_seq_one_letter_code
_entity_poly.pdbx_strand_id
1 'polypeptide(L)'
;IFVQCDDNEQAYLKVLMDEIFGRDNFVNTIIWEKKYSPQNDAKWFSDNHDFILLYAKDKGIWRPNLLPRTSEMNARYKNLDNDERGVWKSSDLSVGSAVERNIYPIFNPHTKQEIYPPHGRSWVYSQEKLQELIADNRIFFPTSGSGVPRYKRFLSEVKQGTTPLTIWKYTEVG
;
A
#
# COMPACT_ATOMS: atom_id res chain seq x y z
N ILE A 1 0.69 -21.56 9.87
CA ILE A 1 1.58 -22.61 9.31
C ILE A 1 1.90 -22.23 7.88
N PHE A 2 3.17 -22.35 7.49
CA PHE A 2 3.63 -22.24 6.11
C PHE A 2 4.01 -23.63 5.64
N VAL A 3 3.50 -24.08 4.51
CA VAL A 3 3.80 -25.41 3.95
C VAL A 3 4.23 -25.24 2.50
N GLN A 4 5.49 -25.58 2.23
CA GLN A 4 6.05 -25.56 0.88
C GLN A 4 5.69 -26.85 0.13
N CYS A 5 5.39 -26.72 -1.15
CA CYS A 5 5.12 -27.82 -2.08
C CYS A 5 5.40 -27.37 -3.52
N ASP A 6 5.62 -28.33 -4.42
CA ASP A 6 5.73 -28.10 -5.85
C ASP A 6 4.36 -28.27 -6.54
N ASP A 7 4.34 -28.17 -7.88
CA ASP A 7 3.13 -28.35 -8.68
C ASP A 7 2.48 -29.73 -8.55
N ASN A 8 3.22 -30.78 -8.18
CA ASN A 8 2.71 -32.14 -8.18
C ASN A 8 1.58 -32.32 -7.17
N GLU A 9 1.74 -31.71 -5.99
CA GLU A 9 0.84 -31.95 -4.86
C GLU A 9 0.14 -30.70 -4.32
N GLN A 10 0.48 -29.49 -4.79
CA GLN A 10 -0.07 -28.25 -4.22
C GLN A 10 -1.60 -28.20 -4.19
N ALA A 11 -2.26 -28.71 -5.25
CA ALA A 11 -3.71 -28.69 -5.36
C ALA A 11 -4.37 -29.64 -4.34
N TYR A 12 -3.86 -30.88 -4.24
CA TYR A 12 -4.36 -31.87 -3.29
C TYR A 12 -4.07 -31.46 -1.85
N LEU A 13 -2.87 -30.95 -1.58
CA LEU A 13 -2.48 -30.41 -0.29
C LEU A 13 -3.40 -29.26 0.13
N LYS A 14 -3.73 -28.34 -0.79
CA LYS A 14 -4.64 -27.24 -0.50
C LYS A 14 -6.03 -27.72 -0.09
N VAL A 15 -6.57 -28.74 -0.77
CA VAL A 15 -7.87 -29.35 -0.45
C VAL A 15 -7.83 -30.01 0.92
N LEU A 16 -6.80 -30.81 1.20
CA LEU A 16 -6.65 -31.48 2.50
C LEU A 16 -6.49 -30.46 3.64
N MET A 17 -5.72 -29.40 3.43
CA MET A 17 -5.55 -28.34 4.43
C MET A 17 -6.83 -27.53 4.67
N ASP A 18 -7.67 -27.34 3.66
CA ASP A 18 -8.98 -26.71 3.84
C ASP A 18 -9.88 -27.54 4.77
N GLU A 19 -9.83 -28.87 4.65
CA GLU A 19 -10.58 -29.79 5.51
C GLU A 19 -10.05 -29.77 6.96
N ILE A 20 -8.73 -29.78 7.15
CA ILE A 20 -8.09 -29.85 8.47
C ILE A 20 -8.14 -28.50 9.21
N PHE A 21 -7.81 -27.40 8.53
CA PHE A 21 -7.66 -26.07 9.16
C PHE A 21 -8.87 -25.16 8.96
N GLY A 22 -9.80 -25.55 8.09
CA GLY A 22 -10.93 -24.73 7.67
C GLY A 22 -10.55 -23.78 6.54
N ARG A 23 -11.39 -23.73 5.49
CA ARG A 23 -11.16 -22.86 4.33
C ARG A 23 -11.10 -21.37 4.69
N ASP A 24 -11.87 -20.93 5.67
CA ASP A 24 -11.89 -19.52 6.12
C ASP A 24 -10.56 -19.10 6.78
N ASN A 25 -9.77 -20.07 7.25
CA ASN A 25 -8.47 -19.86 7.86
C ASN A 25 -7.31 -19.85 6.85
N PHE A 26 -7.57 -20.10 5.56
CA PHE A 26 -6.60 -19.92 4.50
C PHE A 26 -6.23 -18.44 4.35
N VAL A 27 -4.95 -18.10 4.51
CA VAL A 27 -4.48 -16.71 4.42
C VAL A 27 -4.14 -16.35 2.98
N ASN A 28 -3.21 -17.07 2.36
CA ASN A 28 -2.77 -16.84 0.99
C ASN A 28 -1.88 -17.98 0.47
N THR A 29 -1.61 -17.98 -0.83
CA THR A 29 -0.53 -18.76 -1.44
C THR A 29 0.61 -17.82 -1.78
N ILE A 30 1.83 -18.18 -1.38
CA ILE A 30 3.05 -17.48 -1.73
C ILE A 30 3.74 -18.28 -2.84
N ILE A 31 4.18 -17.58 -3.89
CA ILE A 31 5.00 -18.12 -4.96
C ILE A 31 6.45 -17.80 -4.64
N TRP A 32 7.26 -18.82 -4.39
CA TRP A 32 8.67 -18.67 -4.10
C TRP A 32 9.51 -19.02 -5.32
N GLU A 33 10.23 -18.05 -5.86
CA GLU A 33 11.17 -18.25 -6.96
C GLU A 33 12.42 -19.00 -6.47
N LYS A 34 12.45 -20.32 -6.65
CA LYS A 34 13.52 -21.21 -6.20
C LYS A 34 14.73 -21.27 -7.14
N LYS A 35 14.59 -20.78 -8.38
CA LYS A 35 15.67 -20.78 -9.38
C LYS A 35 15.75 -19.43 -10.10
N TYR A 36 16.97 -18.91 -10.23
CA TYR A 36 17.26 -17.68 -10.97
C TYR A 36 17.22 -17.86 -12.50
N SER A 37 17.86 -18.92 -13.01
CA SER A 37 18.07 -19.09 -14.45
C SER A 37 17.09 -20.09 -15.06
N PRO A 38 16.64 -19.86 -16.31
CA PRO A 38 15.91 -20.86 -17.07
C PRO A 38 16.70 -22.16 -17.25
N GLN A 39 16.00 -23.30 -17.19
CA GLN A 39 16.51 -24.62 -17.52
C GLN A 39 16.46 -24.81 -19.04
N ASN A 40 17.61 -24.83 -19.68
CA ASN A 40 17.73 -24.95 -21.15
C ASN A 40 17.29 -26.32 -21.68
N ASP A 41 17.24 -27.34 -20.83
CA ASP A 41 16.78 -28.69 -21.12
C ASP A 41 15.30 -28.91 -20.79
N ALA A 42 14.59 -27.87 -20.33
CA ALA A 42 13.16 -27.97 -20.07
C ALA A 42 12.39 -28.27 -21.36
N LYS A 43 11.64 -29.38 -21.36
CA LYS A 43 10.78 -29.78 -22.48
C LYS A 43 9.60 -28.82 -22.68
N TRP A 44 9.12 -28.21 -21.59
CA TRP A 44 7.95 -27.33 -21.57
C TRP A 44 8.36 -25.94 -21.07
N PHE A 45 7.83 -25.50 -19.93
CA PHE A 45 8.33 -24.33 -19.22
C PHE A 45 9.45 -24.74 -18.25
N SER A 46 10.43 -23.87 -18.10
CA SER A 46 11.44 -24.01 -17.05
C SER A 46 10.77 -23.78 -15.69
N ASP A 47 10.52 -24.86 -14.96
CA ASP A 47 10.08 -24.80 -13.56
C ASP A 47 11.09 -23.99 -12.73
N ASN A 48 10.62 -22.91 -12.12
CA ASN A 48 11.45 -21.98 -11.34
C ASN A 48 10.81 -21.53 -10.03
N HIS A 49 9.66 -22.09 -9.64
CA HIS A 49 9.00 -21.70 -8.40
C HIS A 49 8.40 -22.88 -7.64
N ASP A 50 8.17 -22.66 -6.35
CA ASP A 50 7.35 -23.51 -5.49
C ASP A 50 6.20 -22.69 -4.90
N PHE A 51 5.21 -23.41 -4.36
CA PHE A 51 4.07 -22.84 -3.65
C PHE A 51 4.28 -22.98 -2.16
N ILE A 52 4.02 -21.93 -1.41
CA ILE A 52 3.95 -21.97 0.05
C ILE A 52 2.52 -21.61 0.45
N LEU A 53 1.77 -22.62 0.91
CA LEU A 53 0.42 -22.44 1.43
C LEU A 53 0.49 -21.89 2.86
N LEU A 54 -0.17 -20.77 3.10
CA LEU A 54 -0.24 -20.14 4.41
C LEU A 54 -1.64 -20.24 5.01
N TYR A 55 -1.72 -20.89 6.17
CA TYR A 55 -2.92 -20.95 7.00
C TYR A 55 -2.67 -20.32 8.37
N ALA A 56 -3.68 -19.65 8.91
CA ALA A 56 -3.71 -19.15 10.27
C ALA A 56 -4.60 -20.04 11.13
N LYS A 57 -4.36 -20.12 12.44
CA LYS A 57 -5.30 -20.78 13.35
C LYS A 57 -6.62 -19.99 13.47
N ASP A 58 -6.50 -18.67 13.45
CA ASP A 58 -7.60 -17.71 13.36
C ASP A 58 -7.13 -16.56 12.44
N LYS A 59 -7.68 -16.51 11.23
CA LYS A 59 -7.35 -15.49 10.22
C LYS A 59 -7.81 -14.08 10.63
N GLY A 60 -8.83 -13.95 11.48
CA GLY A 60 -9.37 -12.67 11.92
C GLY A 60 -8.35 -11.85 12.70
N ILE A 61 -7.56 -12.52 13.55
CA ILE A 61 -6.55 -11.88 14.41
C ILE A 61 -5.12 -12.01 13.88
N TRP A 62 -4.82 -12.97 13.01
CA TRP A 62 -3.47 -13.19 12.50
C TRP A 62 -3.00 -12.03 11.61
N ARG A 63 -1.76 -11.58 11.80
CA ARG A 63 -1.11 -10.57 10.96
C ARG A 63 0.33 -11.01 10.63
N PRO A 64 0.85 -10.72 9.43
CA PRO A 64 2.25 -10.98 9.13
C PRO A 64 3.15 -9.98 9.87
N ASN A 65 4.37 -10.40 10.15
CA ASN A 65 5.44 -9.46 10.48
C ASN A 65 5.67 -8.53 9.30
N LEU A 66 5.92 -7.25 9.59
CA LEU A 66 6.24 -6.29 8.56
C LEU A 66 7.70 -6.42 8.17
N LEU A 67 7.97 -6.29 6.88
CA LEU A 67 9.33 -6.12 6.42
C LEU A 67 9.79 -4.68 6.71
N PRO A 68 11.08 -4.48 7.02
CA PRO A 68 11.62 -3.15 7.21
C PRO A 68 11.45 -2.33 5.93
N ARG A 69 11.28 -1.02 6.09
CA ARG A 69 11.21 -0.10 4.96
C ARG A 69 12.58 0.02 4.33
N THR A 70 12.65 0.04 3.00
CA THR A 70 13.92 0.25 2.30
C THR A 70 14.31 1.74 2.25
N SER A 71 15.58 2.02 1.99
CA SER A 71 16.10 3.37 1.73
C SER A 71 15.33 4.05 0.59
N GLU A 72 15.04 3.33 -0.48
CA GLU A 72 14.36 3.84 -1.68
C GLU A 72 12.90 4.20 -1.38
N MET A 73 12.25 3.48 -0.47
CA MET A 73 10.92 3.82 -0.01
C MET A 73 10.90 5.11 0.81
N ASN A 74 11.92 5.33 1.64
CA ASN A 74 12.03 6.51 2.50
C ASN A 74 12.50 7.74 1.72
N ALA A 75 13.35 7.57 0.71
CA ALA A 75 13.83 8.65 -0.17
C ALA A 75 12.71 9.40 -0.92
N ARG A 76 11.51 8.81 -1.01
CA ARG A 76 10.31 9.44 -1.61
C ARG A 76 9.67 10.48 -0.70
N TYR A 77 10.02 10.52 0.58
CA TYR A 77 9.52 11.51 1.53
C TYR A 77 10.47 12.70 1.58
N LYS A 78 9.92 13.91 1.53
CA LYS A 78 10.67 15.17 1.56
C LYS A 78 9.96 16.16 2.47
N ASN A 79 10.72 17.03 3.11
CA ASN A 79 10.17 18.14 3.90
C ASN A 79 10.38 19.45 3.11
N LEU A 80 9.41 19.79 2.26
CA LEU A 80 9.54 20.92 1.33
C LEU A 80 9.22 22.27 1.98
N ASP A 81 8.58 22.25 3.15
CA ASP A 81 8.02 23.40 3.84
C ASP A 81 8.47 23.49 5.30
N ASN A 82 9.53 22.76 5.67
CA ASN A 82 10.13 22.75 7.00
C ASN A 82 9.13 22.44 8.13
N ASP A 83 8.19 21.54 7.87
CA ASP A 83 7.23 21.07 8.88
C ASP A 83 7.97 20.35 10.02
N GLU A 84 7.66 20.68 11.27
CA GLU A 84 8.34 20.15 12.46
C GLU A 84 8.18 18.63 12.63
N ARG A 85 7.13 18.04 12.04
CA ARG A 85 6.86 16.59 12.06
C ARG A 85 7.78 15.81 11.11
N GLY A 86 8.60 16.51 10.32
CA GLY A 86 9.63 15.94 9.46
C GLY A 86 9.15 15.64 8.04
N VAL A 87 9.81 14.66 7.40
CA VAL A 87 9.60 14.36 5.98
C VAL A 87 8.20 13.77 5.72
N TRP A 88 7.58 14.21 4.64
CA TRP A 88 6.24 13.77 4.23
C TRP A 88 6.21 13.43 2.74
N LYS A 89 5.18 12.71 2.31
CA LYS A 89 4.89 12.50 0.88
C LYS A 89 3.55 13.09 0.51
N SER A 90 3.47 13.58 -0.73
CA SER A 90 2.24 14.11 -1.30
C SER A 90 1.19 13.02 -1.47
N SER A 91 -0.04 13.32 -1.06
CA SER A 91 -1.22 12.51 -1.28
C SER A 91 -2.34 13.37 -1.87
N ASP A 92 -3.21 12.74 -2.63
CA ASP A 92 -4.37 13.43 -3.20
C ASP A 92 -5.33 13.84 -2.09
N LEU A 93 -5.92 15.03 -2.25
CA LEU A 93 -6.92 15.59 -1.36
C LEU A 93 -8.35 15.43 -1.92
N SER A 94 -8.48 14.99 -3.17
CA SER A 94 -9.76 14.77 -3.84
C SER A 94 -9.91 13.32 -4.31
N VAL A 95 -11.15 12.90 -4.49
CA VAL A 95 -11.52 11.55 -4.95
C VAL A 95 -12.50 11.66 -6.13
N GLY A 96 -12.44 10.72 -7.07
CA GLY A 96 -13.41 10.61 -8.17
C GLY A 96 -14.77 10.12 -7.69
N SER A 97 -15.78 10.20 -8.56
CA SER A 97 -17.20 10.04 -8.19
C SER A 97 -17.60 11.10 -7.17
N ALA A 98 -17.70 12.34 -7.65
CA ALA A 98 -17.91 13.50 -6.80
C ALA A 98 -19.12 13.33 -5.88
N VAL A 99 -18.89 13.59 -4.60
CA VAL A 99 -19.94 13.68 -3.59
C VAL A 99 -20.28 15.15 -3.40
N GLU A 100 -21.50 15.54 -3.74
CA GLU A 100 -21.93 16.95 -3.79
C GLU A 100 -21.65 17.73 -2.49
N ARG A 101 -21.95 17.14 -1.32
CA ARG A 101 -21.66 17.74 0.00
C ARG A 101 -20.17 18.03 0.26
N ASN A 102 -19.26 17.38 -0.48
CA ASN A 102 -17.82 17.57 -0.37
C ASN A 102 -17.25 18.43 -1.52
N ILE A 103 -18.11 19.18 -2.21
CA ILE A 103 -17.74 20.17 -3.21
C ILE A 103 -17.95 21.55 -2.59
N TYR A 104 -16.90 22.11 -2.03
CA TYR A 104 -16.91 23.44 -1.42
C TYR A 104 -15.53 24.10 -1.62
N PRO A 105 -15.46 25.44 -1.63
CA PRO A 105 -14.20 26.13 -1.76
C PRO A 105 -13.32 25.97 -0.53
N ILE A 106 -12.02 25.89 -0.74
CA ILE A 106 -11.01 26.15 0.29
C ILE A 106 -10.12 27.32 -0.14
N PHE A 107 -9.55 28.03 0.83
CA PHE A 107 -8.76 29.22 0.55
C PHE A 107 -7.27 28.91 0.59
N ASN A 108 -6.53 29.32 -0.45
CA ASN A 108 -5.08 29.23 -0.45
C ASN A 108 -4.49 30.36 0.43
N PRO A 109 -3.76 30.05 1.51
CA PRO A 109 -3.24 31.07 2.43
C PRO A 109 -2.18 31.98 1.78
N HIS A 110 -1.50 31.52 0.73
CA HIS A 110 -0.44 32.25 0.03
C HIS A 110 -1.01 33.16 -1.07
N THR A 111 -1.87 32.62 -1.94
CA THR A 111 -2.38 33.38 -3.11
C THR A 111 -3.68 34.09 -2.85
N LYS A 112 -4.34 33.80 -1.72
CA LYS A 112 -5.67 34.34 -1.36
C LYS A 112 -6.78 33.98 -2.36
N GLN A 113 -6.61 32.89 -3.10
CA GLN A 113 -7.58 32.41 -4.07
C GLN A 113 -8.40 31.24 -3.52
N GLU A 114 -9.66 31.16 -3.94
CA GLU A 114 -10.49 29.98 -3.73
C GLU A 114 -10.04 28.84 -4.64
N ILE A 115 -10.06 27.63 -4.09
CA ILE A 115 -9.74 26.40 -4.77
C ILE A 115 -10.91 25.44 -4.59
N TYR A 116 -11.44 24.96 -5.70
CA TYR A 116 -12.42 23.88 -5.75
C TYR A 116 -11.72 22.55 -6.07
N PRO A 117 -12.33 21.40 -5.71
CA PRO A 117 -11.82 20.12 -6.18
C PRO A 117 -11.88 20.08 -7.73
N PRO A 118 -10.99 19.31 -8.39
CA PRO A 118 -11.02 19.21 -9.85
C PRO A 118 -12.37 18.71 -10.36
N HIS A 119 -12.73 19.09 -11.59
CA HIS A 119 -14.00 18.69 -12.20
C HIS A 119 -14.22 17.16 -12.14
N GLY A 120 -15.44 16.74 -11.75
CA GLY A 120 -15.81 15.33 -11.56
C GLY A 120 -15.27 14.69 -10.29
N ARG A 121 -14.65 15.47 -9.39
CA ARG A 121 -14.13 15.04 -8.09
C ARG A 121 -14.72 15.87 -6.95
N SER A 122 -14.64 15.34 -5.75
CA SER A 122 -14.93 16.06 -4.50
C SER A 122 -13.76 15.93 -3.54
N TRP A 123 -13.71 16.76 -2.49
CA TRP A 123 -12.73 16.55 -1.42
C TRP A 123 -12.95 15.21 -0.72
N VAL A 124 -11.86 14.62 -0.24
CA VAL A 124 -11.91 13.37 0.54
C VAL A 124 -12.62 13.60 1.89
N TYR A 125 -12.48 14.79 2.46
CA TYR A 125 -12.98 15.15 3.78
C TYR A 125 -14.19 16.09 3.69
N SER A 126 -14.97 16.17 4.77
CA SER A 126 -15.99 17.22 4.92
C SER A 126 -15.32 18.58 5.14
N GLN A 127 -16.10 19.67 5.03
CA GLN A 127 -15.60 21.03 5.20
C GLN A 127 -14.97 21.24 6.57
N GLU A 128 -15.64 20.79 7.62
CA GLU A 128 -15.18 20.90 9.00
C GLU A 128 -13.86 20.16 9.18
N LYS A 129 -13.80 18.89 8.73
CA LYS A 129 -12.59 18.09 8.86
C LYS A 129 -11.44 18.66 8.04
N LEU A 130 -11.70 19.17 6.85
CA LEU A 130 -10.66 19.77 6.03
C LEU A 130 -10.11 21.06 6.66
N GLN A 131 -10.96 21.87 7.30
CA GLN A 131 -10.52 23.05 8.04
C GLN A 131 -9.63 22.67 9.23
N GLU A 132 -9.97 21.62 9.98
CA GLU A 132 -9.09 21.09 11.05
C GLU A 132 -7.71 20.69 10.50
N LEU A 133 -7.67 19.98 9.36
CA LEU A 133 -6.43 19.55 8.73
C LEU A 133 -5.60 20.73 8.20
N ILE A 134 -6.25 21.79 7.72
CA ILE A 134 -5.58 23.03 7.31
C ILE A 134 -4.97 23.72 8.53
N ALA A 135 -5.73 23.84 9.63
CA ALA A 135 -5.25 24.43 10.88
C ALA A 135 -4.07 23.65 11.49
N ASP A 136 -4.09 22.31 11.37
CA ASP A 136 -2.99 21.42 11.77
C ASP A 136 -1.85 21.37 10.72
N ASN A 137 -1.82 22.28 9.76
CA ASN A 137 -0.79 22.35 8.71
C ASN A 137 -0.58 21.00 7.96
N ARG A 138 -1.61 20.16 7.84
CA ARG A 138 -1.54 18.86 7.13
C ARG A 138 -1.83 19.00 5.64
N ILE A 139 -2.27 20.17 5.21
CA ILE A 139 -2.52 20.49 3.81
C ILE A 139 -1.39 21.37 3.28
N PHE A 140 -0.66 20.85 2.30
CA PHE A 140 0.33 21.61 1.57
C PHE A 140 -0.36 22.39 0.44
N PHE A 141 -0.20 23.72 0.47
CA PHE A 141 -0.73 24.61 -0.56
C PHE A 141 0.37 24.99 -1.56
N PRO A 142 0.09 24.96 -2.86
CA PRO A 142 1.03 25.45 -3.86
C PRO A 142 1.20 26.96 -3.73
N THR A 143 2.43 27.42 -3.88
CA THR A 143 2.80 28.85 -3.81
C THR A 143 2.57 29.57 -5.13
N SER A 144 2.59 28.85 -6.26
CA SER A 144 2.15 29.35 -7.57
C SER A 144 0.66 29.06 -7.78
N GLY A 145 -0.09 30.05 -8.29
CA GLY A 145 -1.56 30.05 -8.32
C GLY A 145 -2.26 28.99 -9.19
N SER A 146 -1.54 27.99 -9.72
CA SER A 146 -2.10 26.98 -10.64
C SER A 146 -2.02 25.52 -10.12
N GLY A 147 -1.74 25.31 -8.83
CA GLY A 147 -1.66 23.95 -8.25
C GLY A 147 -2.90 23.52 -7.46
N VAL A 148 -3.06 22.20 -7.29
CA VAL A 148 -4.07 21.60 -6.40
C VAL A 148 -3.44 21.32 -5.03
N PRO A 149 -4.08 21.68 -3.90
CA PRO A 149 -3.59 21.38 -2.56
C PRO A 149 -3.45 19.88 -2.34
N ARG A 150 -2.44 19.50 -1.56
CA ARG A 150 -2.06 18.10 -1.32
C ARG A 150 -2.10 17.78 0.17
N TYR A 151 -2.49 16.56 0.51
CA TYR A 151 -2.41 16.07 1.88
C TYR A 151 -0.97 15.60 2.18
N LYS A 152 -0.40 16.05 3.30
CA LYS A 152 0.91 15.62 3.79
C LYS A 152 0.78 14.29 4.52
N ARG A 153 1.36 13.22 3.99
CA ARG A 153 1.51 11.95 4.72
C ARG A 153 2.90 11.87 5.33
N PHE A 154 3.02 12.13 6.62
CA PHE A 154 4.29 12.13 7.35
C PHE A 154 4.87 10.72 7.49
N LEU A 155 6.18 10.59 7.29
CA LEU A 155 6.87 9.31 7.42
C LEU A 155 6.78 8.74 8.85
N SER A 156 6.74 9.61 9.85
CA SER A 156 6.58 9.26 11.26
C SER A 156 5.20 8.66 11.58
N GLU A 157 4.18 8.97 10.79
CA GLU A 157 2.79 8.56 11.03
C GLU A 157 2.34 7.38 10.16
N VAL A 158 3.10 7.04 9.11
CA VAL A 158 2.78 5.85 8.30
C VAL A 158 3.19 4.56 9.02
N LYS A 159 2.59 3.45 8.58
CA LYS A 159 2.97 2.10 9.01
C LYS A 159 4.48 1.89 8.86
N GLN A 160 5.15 1.60 9.97
CA GLN A 160 6.60 1.38 10.05
C GLN A 160 6.98 -0.02 9.54
N GLY A 161 6.82 -0.22 8.25
CA GLY A 161 7.15 -1.45 7.54
C GLY A 161 6.22 -1.69 6.36
N THR A 162 6.53 -2.70 5.56
CA THR A 162 5.69 -3.16 4.46
C THR A 162 5.07 -4.50 4.78
N THR A 163 3.81 -4.66 4.38
CA THR A 163 3.20 -5.99 4.38
C THR A 163 3.93 -6.82 3.29
N PRO A 164 4.40 -8.04 3.60
CA PRO A 164 5.05 -8.90 2.62
C PRO A 164 4.16 -9.14 1.39
N LEU A 165 4.78 -9.25 0.22
CA LEU A 165 4.10 -9.64 -1.01
C LEU A 165 3.98 -11.17 -1.08
N THR A 166 3.17 -11.65 -2.02
CA THR A 166 2.95 -13.09 -2.26
C THR A 166 3.85 -13.67 -3.35
N ILE A 167 4.69 -12.86 -3.99
CA ILE A 167 5.73 -13.35 -4.90
C ILE A 167 7.05 -13.03 -4.23
N TRP A 168 7.79 -14.06 -3.83
CA TRP A 168 9.10 -13.92 -3.21
C TRP A 168 10.17 -14.22 -4.23
N LYS A 169 10.97 -13.20 -4.53
CA LYS A 169 12.04 -13.32 -5.52
C LYS A 169 13.27 -13.98 -4.93
N TYR A 170 14.02 -14.71 -5.76
CA TYR A 170 15.25 -15.37 -5.29
C TYR A 170 16.24 -14.34 -4.71
N THR A 171 16.26 -13.11 -5.23
CA THR A 171 17.10 -12.01 -4.71
C THR A 171 16.74 -11.55 -3.30
N GLU A 172 15.58 -11.93 -2.77
CA GLU A 172 15.07 -11.48 -1.48
C GLU A 172 15.16 -12.57 -0.41
N VAL A 173 15.04 -13.84 -0.78
CA VAL A 173 14.86 -14.97 0.15
C VAL A 173 15.66 -16.23 -0.19
N GLY A 174 16.44 -16.22 -1.28
CA GLY A 174 17.17 -17.39 -1.82
C GLY A 174 18.69 -17.30 -1.71
#